data_AF-A0A7Y4TPL3-F1
#
_entry.id   AF-A0A7Y4TPL3-F1
#
_cell.length_a   1.000
_cell.length_b   1.000
_cell.length_c   1.000
_cell.angle_alpha   90.00
_cell.angle_beta   90.00
_cell.angle_gamma   90.00
#
_symmetry.space_group_name_H-M   'P 1'
#
loop_
_entity.id
_entity.type
_entity.pdbx_description
1 polymer ?
#
loop_
_entity_poly.entity_id
_entity_poly.type
_entity_poly.pdbx_seq_one_letter_code
_entity_poly.pdbx_strand_id
1 'polypeptide(L)'
;LSETLIDRLSQLPQLKVISRSSSFKFRDASINLRDVALQLGAQAIVTGSVAQVGEELNIRFDIVDAVEDRHLAGGQFRRKAGDVLNVQNEIAQAAAEQMRVKLSDPQTKRLAERDTENSESFRYYLSGLVALNGSIDGRQKGLAYFKKAVEIDPEFALAHAEIAWNYYSDAVTSSDPGVMMPKAKEAVERALAIDGELAKAHVVRAAVYEYEFDWTNAENEYRRAIDLSPNLDFARNNYAFYLSVMDRQPEAIAQLEEQRVRDPLNRRLFLLYKAIVLVQARKFDDALEAYQQAQAVDPANEIPNFALGYAYQGKGSFNEAITYYKKAIAELGGENKYSQPLVYLAAVYARMPEKREEARAILKRIEAMDEYKSPALLAIVYSALDDTDKAMELLEQAYIKRDLLLKFIGTGYEYDRLRSDPRFADLKNRIGLGELTAGQTEDISSPDEGRRDTAKIGLGNKSQ
;
A
#
# COMPACT_ATOMS: atom_id res chain seq x y z
N LEU A 1 12.49 -1.45 -16.78
CA LEU A 1 13.52 -2.53 -16.78
C LEU A 1 13.72 -3.07 -15.37
N SER A 2 14.35 -2.34 -14.44
CA SER A 2 14.51 -2.85 -13.06
C SER A 2 13.17 -3.03 -12.32
N GLU A 3 12.24 -2.10 -12.49
CA GLU A 3 10.90 -2.18 -11.88
C GLU A 3 10.11 -3.41 -12.31
N THR A 4 9.96 -3.61 -13.62
CA THR A 4 9.26 -4.78 -14.18
C THR A 4 9.98 -6.10 -13.90
N LEU A 5 11.31 -6.10 -13.77
CA LEU A 5 12.07 -7.28 -13.34
C LEU A 5 11.77 -7.64 -11.87
N ILE A 6 11.70 -6.65 -10.98
CA ILE A 6 11.32 -6.86 -9.57
C ILE A 6 9.91 -7.44 -9.51
N ASP A 7 8.96 -6.88 -10.26
CA ASP A 7 7.57 -7.36 -10.25
C ASP A 7 7.44 -8.82 -10.72
N ARG A 8 8.18 -9.21 -11.76
CA ARG A 8 8.21 -10.59 -12.27
C ARG A 8 8.82 -11.57 -11.27
N LEU A 9 9.99 -11.25 -10.74
CA LEU A 9 10.66 -12.13 -9.77
C LEU A 9 9.88 -12.21 -8.45
N SER A 10 9.13 -11.16 -8.09
CA SER A 10 8.34 -11.11 -6.84
C SER A 10 7.24 -12.17 -6.77
N GLN A 11 6.81 -12.69 -7.92
CA GLN A 11 5.81 -13.75 -8.05
C GLN A 11 6.37 -15.13 -7.69
N LEU A 12 7.69 -15.29 -7.59
CA LEU A 12 8.32 -16.56 -7.27
C LEU A 12 8.39 -16.74 -5.74
N PRO A 13 7.58 -17.63 -5.13
CA PRO A 13 7.59 -17.87 -3.68
C PRO A 13 8.94 -18.41 -3.18
N GLN A 14 9.72 -19.05 -4.06
CA GLN A 14 11.05 -19.56 -3.76
C GLN A 14 12.09 -18.44 -3.60
N LEU A 15 11.79 -17.23 -4.09
CA LEU A 15 12.67 -16.08 -3.99
C LEU A 15 12.15 -15.09 -2.96
N LYS A 16 13.09 -14.51 -2.22
CA LYS A 16 12.88 -13.28 -1.47
C LYS A 16 13.43 -12.14 -2.32
N VAL A 17 12.54 -11.32 -2.88
CA VAL A 17 12.90 -10.21 -3.75
C VAL A 17 12.80 -8.92 -2.96
N ILE A 18 13.89 -8.16 -2.91
CA ILE A 18 13.91 -6.87 -2.21
C ILE A 18 13.13 -5.84 -3.03
N SER A 19 12.30 -5.02 -2.38
CA SER A 19 11.43 -4.08 -3.08
C SER A 19 12.21 -3.05 -3.89
N ARG A 20 11.50 -2.43 -4.84
CA ARG A 20 11.98 -1.26 -5.59
C ARG A 20 12.46 -0.14 -4.67
N SER A 21 11.69 0.16 -3.63
CA SER A 21 11.98 1.29 -2.73
C SER A 21 13.30 1.11 -1.97
N SER A 22 13.62 -0.12 -1.60
CA SER A 22 14.87 -0.47 -0.93
C SER A 22 16.05 -0.55 -1.90
N SER A 23 15.87 -1.19 -3.06
CA SER A 23 16.94 -1.34 -4.06
C SER A 23 17.37 -0.02 -4.69
N PHE A 24 16.44 0.90 -4.95
CA PHE A 24 16.73 2.18 -5.61
C PHE A 24 17.49 3.17 -4.72
N LYS A 25 17.56 2.96 -3.39
CA LYS A 25 18.41 3.75 -2.49
C LYS A 25 19.90 3.66 -2.87
N PHE A 26 20.30 2.60 -3.55
CA PHE A 26 21.68 2.34 -3.93
C PHE A 26 21.97 2.62 -5.41
N ARG A 27 20.99 3.11 -6.18
CA ARG A 27 21.10 3.26 -7.63
C ARG A 27 22.28 4.12 -8.07
N ASP A 28 22.46 5.26 -7.40
CA ASP A 28 23.47 6.27 -7.76
C ASP A 28 24.63 6.32 -6.77
N ALA A 29 24.66 5.36 -5.83
CA ALA A 29 25.65 5.34 -4.78
C ALA A 29 26.93 4.63 -5.27
N SER A 30 28.08 5.27 -5.07
CA SER A 30 29.40 4.70 -5.38
C SER A 30 29.82 3.64 -4.36
N ILE A 31 28.95 2.67 -4.08
CA ILE A 31 29.08 1.70 -2.99
C ILE A 31 29.50 0.34 -3.56
N ASN A 32 30.32 -0.39 -2.79
CA ASN A 32 30.66 -1.78 -3.08
C ASN A 32 29.40 -2.67 -3.05
N LEU A 33 29.19 -3.49 -4.09
CA LEU A 33 28.04 -4.40 -4.19
C LEU A 33 27.93 -5.36 -2.99
N ARG A 34 29.05 -5.76 -2.40
CA ARG A 34 29.07 -6.57 -1.18
C ARG A 34 28.42 -5.84 0.00
N ASP A 35 28.72 -4.55 0.18
CA ASP A 35 28.13 -3.76 1.26
C ASP A 35 26.64 -3.52 1.02
N VAL A 36 26.25 -3.28 -0.24
CA VAL A 36 24.84 -3.19 -0.65
C VAL A 36 24.10 -4.48 -0.32
N ALA A 37 24.66 -5.64 -0.65
CA ALA A 37 24.06 -6.94 -0.37
C ALA A 37 23.95 -7.25 1.12
N LEU A 38 24.98 -6.93 1.90
CA LEU A 38 24.96 -7.09 3.36
C LEU A 38 23.85 -6.24 3.98
N GLN A 39 23.69 -4.99 3.53
CA GLN A 39 22.61 -4.12 3.99
C GLN A 39 21.23 -4.63 3.57
N LEU A 40 21.09 -5.10 2.32
CA LEU A 40 19.84 -5.67 1.80
C LEU A 40 19.52 -7.05 2.39
N GLY A 41 20.49 -7.73 3.00
CA GLY A 41 20.41 -9.15 3.32
C GLY A 41 20.20 -10.01 2.07
N ALA A 42 20.75 -9.59 0.93
CA ALA A 42 20.60 -10.24 -0.37
C ALA A 42 21.80 -11.14 -0.66
N GLN A 43 21.54 -12.36 -1.16
CA GLN A 43 22.62 -13.25 -1.61
C GLN A 43 23.16 -12.84 -2.98
N ALA A 44 22.26 -12.42 -3.87
CA ALA A 44 22.61 -12.01 -5.22
C ALA A 44 22.10 -10.60 -5.51
N ILE A 45 22.86 -9.85 -6.30
CA ILE A 45 22.46 -8.55 -6.84
C ILE A 45 22.39 -8.66 -8.35
N VAL A 46 21.26 -8.22 -8.92
CA VAL A 46 21.14 -7.96 -10.35
C VAL A 46 21.41 -6.48 -10.60
N THR A 47 22.49 -6.20 -11.31
CA THR A 47 22.84 -4.86 -11.79
C THR A 47 22.62 -4.78 -13.28
N GLY A 48 22.43 -3.57 -13.81
CA GLY A 48 22.34 -3.38 -15.23
C GLY A 48 22.49 -1.94 -15.66
N SER A 49 22.88 -1.76 -16.91
CA SER A 49 23.01 -0.46 -17.55
C SER A 49 22.32 -0.47 -18.90
N VAL A 50 21.80 0.69 -19.28
CA VAL A 50 21.11 0.90 -20.54
C VAL A 50 21.72 2.13 -21.17
N ALA A 51 22.28 1.97 -22.37
CA ALA A 51 22.83 3.07 -23.15
C ALA A 51 22.19 3.08 -24.53
N GLN A 52 21.70 4.24 -24.96
CA GLN A 52 21.20 4.42 -26.31
C GLN A 52 22.31 4.85 -27.26
N VAL A 53 22.46 4.16 -28.38
CA VAL A 53 23.38 4.49 -29.47
C VAL A 53 22.60 4.51 -30.78
N GLY A 54 22.28 5.71 -31.27
CA GLY A 54 21.37 5.88 -32.40
C GLY A 54 19.96 5.36 -32.07
N GLU A 55 19.46 4.44 -32.89
CA GLU A 55 18.14 3.80 -32.70
C GLU A 55 18.20 2.53 -31.84
N GLU A 56 19.39 2.08 -31.44
CA GLU A 56 19.59 0.85 -30.68
C GLU A 56 19.90 1.14 -29.21
N LEU A 57 19.38 0.28 -28.35
CA LEU A 57 19.69 0.21 -26.93
C LEU A 57 20.69 -0.92 -26.72
N ASN A 58 21.81 -0.55 -26.09
CA ASN A 58 22.76 -1.48 -25.51
C ASN A 58 22.36 -1.69 -24.05
N ILE A 59 21.85 -2.87 -23.74
CA ILE A 59 21.45 -3.27 -22.39
C ILE A 59 22.48 -4.27 -21.90
N ARG A 60 23.11 -3.99 -20.77
CA ARG A 60 23.99 -4.92 -20.07
C ARG A 60 23.35 -5.26 -18.73
N PHE A 61 23.41 -6.51 -18.34
CA PHE A 61 23.07 -6.94 -16.99
C PHE A 61 24.13 -7.89 -16.45
N ASP A 62 24.30 -7.85 -15.13
CA ASP A 62 25.20 -8.72 -14.40
C ASP A 62 24.50 -9.18 -13.11
N ILE A 63 24.60 -10.46 -12.83
CA ILE A 63 24.11 -11.13 -11.62
C ILE A 63 25.34 -11.55 -10.84
N VAL A 64 25.45 -11.01 -9.63
CA VAL A 64 26.64 -11.19 -8.78
C VAL A 64 26.19 -11.82 -7.47
N ASP A 65 26.84 -12.92 -7.08
CA ASP A 65 26.80 -13.38 -5.69
C ASP A 65 27.63 -12.41 -4.87
N ALA A 66 26.97 -11.65 -4.02
CA ALA A 66 27.60 -10.57 -3.31
C ALA A 66 28.28 -11.02 -2.01
N VAL A 67 28.04 -12.26 -1.57
CA VAL A 67 28.74 -12.86 -0.42
C VAL A 67 30.10 -13.38 -0.84
N GLU A 68 30.15 -14.10 -1.95
CA GLU A 68 31.37 -14.67 -2.53
C GLU A 68 32.09 -13.71 -3.49
N ASP A 69 31.51 -12.54 -3.76
CA ASP A 69 31.96 -11.57 -4.77
C ASP A 69 32.23 -12.22 -6.13
N ARG A 70 31.31 -13.11 -6.53
CA ARG A 70 31.45 -13.96 -7.72
C ARG A 70 30.39 -13.60 -8.76
N HIS A 71 30.83 -13.45 -10.00
CA HIS A 71 29.92 -13.36 -11.14
C HIS A 71 29.17 -14.67 -11.34
N LEU A 72 27.83 -14.61 -11.31
CA LEU A 72 26.95 -15.76 -11.55
C LEU A 72 26.55 -15.86 -13.01
N ALA A 73 26.07 -14.74 -13.57
CA ALA A 73 25.76 -14.62 -14.98
C ALA A 73 25.74 -13.16 -15.41
N GLY A 74 25.77 -12.92 -16.70
CA GLY A 74 25.58 -11.61 -17.27
C GLY A 74 25.37 -11.74 -18.76
N GLY A 75 24.87 -10.67 -19.35
CA GLY A 75 24.59 -10.64 -20.77
C GLY A 75 24.56 -9.22 -21.30
N GLN A 76 24.76 -9.13 -22.61
CA GLN A 76 24.63 -7.89 -23.34
C GLN A 76 23.67 -8.09 -24.50
N PHE A 77 22.71 -7.19 -24.60
CA PHE A 77 21.76 -7.11 -25.70
C PHE A 77 21.97 -5.81 -26.45
N ARG A 78 21.99 -5.91 -27.78
CA ARG A 78 21.87 -4.76 -28.69
C ARG A 78 20.58 -4.93 -29.46
N ARG A 79 19.62 -4.06 -29.18
CA ARG A 79 18.22 -4.21 -29.63
C ARG A 79 17.61 -2.86 -29.95
N LYS A 80 16.66 -2.81 -30.88
CA LYS A 80 15.85 -1.60 -31.07
C LYS A 80 14.98 -1.36 -29.84
N ALA A 81 14.56 -0.12 -29.61
CA ALA A 81 13.70 0.23 -28.49
C ALA A 81 12.40 -0.61 -28.42
N GLY A 82 11.90 -1.09 -29.56
CA GLY A 82 10.74 -1.98 -29.63
C GLY A 82 10.95 -3.37 -29.03
N ASP A 83 12.19 -3.89 -29.04
CA ASP A 83 12.52 -5.26 -28.61
C ASP A 83 12.92 -5.35 -27.12
N VAL A 84 12.93 -4.22 -26.40
CA VAL A 84 13.31 -4.14 -24.98
C VAL A 84 12.45 -5.04 -24.08
N LEU A 85 11.24 -5.35 -24.52
CA LEU A 85 10.32 -6.25 -23.84
C LEU A 85 10.88 -7.68 -23.73
N ASN A 86 11.50 -8.19 -24.80
CA ASN A 86 12.12 -9.52 -24.79
C ASN A 86 13.29 -9.61 -23.81
N VAL A 87 14.06 -8.54 -23.74
CA VAL A 87 15.23 -8.47 -22.88
C VAL A 87 14.83 -8.63 -21.40
N GLN A 88 13.65 -8.20 -21.00
CA GLN A 88 13.19 -8.36 -19.60
C GLN A 88 12.95 -9.82 -19.24
N ASN A 89 12.29 -10.56 -20.13
CA ASN A 89 11.96 -11.97 -19.90
C ASN A 89 13.24 -12.81 -19.87
N GLU A 90 14.18 -12.53 -20.79
CA GLU A 90 15.49 -13.18 -20.82
C GLU A 90 16.30 -12.91 -19.54
N ILE A 91 16.30 -11.67 -19.03
CA ILE A 91 16.98 -11.33 -17.77
C ILE A 91 16.30 -12.02 -16.57
N ALA A 92 14.96 -12.01 -16.50
CA ALA A 92 14.21 -12.63 -15.40
C ALA A 92 14.42 -14.15 -15.36
N GLN A 93 14.37 -14.80 -16.51
CA GLN A 93 14.61 -16.23 -16.63
C GLN A 93 16.06 -16.58 -16.28
N ALA A 94 17.04 -15.83 -16.81
CA ALA A 94 18.44 -16.02 -16.46
C ALA A 94 18.67 -15.86 -14.95
N ALA A 95 18.04 -14.87 -14.31
CA ALA A 95 18.12 -14.69 -12.87
C ALA A 95 17.55 -15.88 -12.09
N ALA A 96 16.35 -16.36 -12.46
CA ALA A 96 15.73 -17.50 -11.79
C ALA A 96 16.57 -18.80 -11.93
N GLU A 97 17.11 -19.05 -13.12
CA GLU A 97 17.98 -20.21 -13.39
C GLU A 97 19.27 -20.18 -12.56
N GLN A 98 19.93 -19.01 -12.49
CA GLN A 98 21.18 -18.85 -11.72
C GLN A 98 20.98 -18.96 -10.21
N MET A 99 19.82 -18.52 -9.72
CA MET A 99 19.43 -18.72 -8.32
C MET A 99 19.03 -20.19 -8.03
N ARG A 100 19.17 -21.10 -9.01
CA ARG A 100 18.86 -22.54 -8.92
C ARG A 100 17.43 -22.80 -8.43
N VAL A 101 16.52 -21.88 -8.75
CA VAL A 101 15.11 -22.03 -8.39
C VAL A 101 14.51 -23.08 -9.30
N LYS A 102 13.97 -24.15 -8.69
CA LYS A 102 13.10 -25.08 -9.42
C LYS A 102 11.75 -24.41 -9.64
N LEU A 103 11.53 -23.93 -10.86
CA LEU A 103 10.27 -23.37 -11.30
C LEU A 103 9.31 -24.50 -11.69
N SER A 104 8.04 -24.34 -11.36
CA SER A 104 6.97 -25.18 -11.92
C SER A 104 6.63 -24.72 -13.35
N ASP A 105 5.97 -25.57 -14.14
CA ASP A 105 5.58 -25.22 -15.52
C ASP A 105 4.75 -23.92 -15.59
N PRO A 106 3.77 -23.67 -14.69
CA PRO A 106 3.06 -22.39 -14.66
C PRO A 106 3.97 -21.19 -14.36
N GLN A 107 4.96 -21.34 -13.47
CA GLN A 107 5.90 -20.26 -13.14
C GLN A 107 6.81 -19.94 -14.32
N THR A 108 7.32 -20.96 -15.00
CA THR A 108 8.14 -20.80 -16.22
C THR A 108 7.35 -20.08 -17.31
N LYS A 109 6.10 -20.49 -17.53
CA LYS A 109 5.23 -19.85 -18.53
C LYS A 109 5.00 -18.38 -18.22
N ARG A 110 4.66 -18.05 -16.97
CA ARG A 110 4.41 -16.67 -16.53
C ARG A 110 5.64 -15.77 -16.65
N LEU A 111 6.84 -16.26 -16.30
CA LEU A 111 8.07 -15.49 -16.50
C LEU A 111 8.36 -15.18 -17.97
N ALA A 112 7.97 -16.08 -18.87
CA ALA A 112 8.17 -15.96 -20.31
C ALA A 112 7.09 -15.13 -21.02
N GLU A 113 5.91 -14.96 -20.42
CA GLU A 113 4.80 -14.18 -20.97
C GLU A 113 5.15 -12.67 -21.03
N ARG A 114 4.79 -12.01 -22.13
CA ARG A 114 4.95 -10.55 -22.27
C ARG A 114 3.71 -9.85 -21.72
N ASP A 115 3.91 -8.71 -21.07
CA ASP A 115 2.79 -7.92 -20.54
C ASP A 115 2.01 -7.19 -21.66
N THR A 116 2.67 -6.94 -22.79
CA THR A 116 2.09 -6.36 -24.02
C THR A 116 2.98 -6.71 -25.22
N GLU A 117 2.39 -6.80 -26.40
CA GLU A 117 3.10 -6.92 -27.69
C GLU A 117 3.39 -5.55 -28.33
N ASN A 118 2.83 -4.46 -27.78
CA ASN A 118 2.94 -3.12 -28.33
C ASN A 118 3.98 -2.29 -27.58
N SER A 119 5.14 -2.10 -28.19
CA SER A 119 6.25 -1.34 -27.60
C SER A 119 5.93 0.13 -27.34
N GLU A 120 5.04 0.74 -28.12
CA GLU A 120 4.65 2.14 -27.89
C GLU A 120 3.76 2.26 -26.65
N SER A 121 2.79 1.36 -26.51
CA SER A 121 1.97 1.26 -25.30
C SER A 121 2.83 1.03 -24.05
N PHE A 122 3.80 0.11 -24.14
CA PHE A 122 4.74 -0.15 -23.06
C PHE A 122 5.56 1.08 -22.65
N ARG A 123 6.01 1.88 -23.62
CA ARG A 123 6.75 3.13 -23.36
C ARG A 123 5.88 4.14 -22.60
N TYR A 124 4.60 4.26 -22.94
CA TYR A 124 3.67 5.10 -22.18
C TYR A 124 3.44 4.57 -20.77
N TYR A 125 3.27 3.26 -20.61
CA TYR A 125 3.17 2.65 -19.28
C TYR A 125 4.40 2.97 -18.41
N LEU A 126 5.61 2.78 -18.93
CA LEU A 126 6.84 3.14 -18.21
C LEU A 126 6.91 4.65 -17.90
N SER A 127 6.47 5.51 -18.82
CA SER A 127 6.41 6.96 -18.60
C SER A 127 5.44 7.30 -17.46
N GLY A 128 4.33 6.56 -17.37
CA GLY A 128 3.39 6.66 -16.26
C GLY A 128 4.02 6.29 -14.92
N LEU A 129 4.70 5.15 -14.84
CA LEU A 129 5.41 4.71 -13.62
C LEU A 129 6.48 5.72 -13.16
N VAL A 130 7.21 6.32 -14.11
CA VAL A 130 8.20 7.36 -13.80
C VAL A 130 7.52 8.64 -13.31
N ALA A 131 6.39 9.03 -13.91
CA ALA A 131 5.64 10.22 -13.48
C ALA A 131 5.09 10.08 -12.04
N LEU A 132 4.73 8.86 -11.62
CA LEU A 132 4.28 8.60 -10.25
C LEU A 132 5.35 8.88 -9.18
N ASN A 133 6.64 8.88 -9.53
CA ASN A 133 7.74 9.13 -8.58
C ASN A 133 7.90 10.61 -8.16
N GLY A 134 7.00 11.53 -8.56
CA GLY A 134 7.11 12.95 -8.21
C GLY A 134 5.78 13.69 -8.05
N SER A 135 5.33 13.87 -6.80
CA SER A 135 4.22 14.75 -6.37
C SER A 135 2.79 14.38 -6.84
N ILE A 136 1.78 15.07 -6.31
CA ILE A 136 0.35 14.93 -6.71
C ILE A 136 0.15 15.22 -8.21
N ASP A 137 0.90 16.19 -8.75
CA ASP A 137 0.94 16.50 -10.19
C ASP A 137 1.47 15.29 -11.01
N GLY A 138 2.34 14.48 -10.42
CA GLY A 138 2.83 13.23 -10.98
C GLY A 138 1.75 12.15 -11.15
N ARG A 139 0.74 12.11 -10.26
CA ARG A 139 -0.38 11.15 -10.38
C ARG A 139 -1.27 11.44 -11.57
N GLN A 140 -1.65 12.70 -11.78
CA GLN A 140 -2.46 13.08 -12.94
C GLN A 140 -1.73 12.83 -14.25
N LYS A 141 -0.42 13.15 -14.31
CA LYS A 141 0.43 12.82 -15.47
C LYS A 141 0.55 11.30 -15.68
N GLY A 142 0.74 10.55 -14.60
CA GLY A 142 0.78 9.09 -14.62
C GLY A 142 -0.48 8.49 -15.22
N LEU A 143 -1.65 8.89 -14.69
CA LEU A 143 -2.96 8.48 -15.21
C LEU A 143 -3.12 8.79 -16.71
N ALA A 144 -2.70 9.98 -17.15
CA ALA A 144 -2.77 10.35 -18.57
C ALA A 144 -1.89 9.45 -19.44
N TYR A 145 -0.70 9.06 -18.97
CA TYR A 145 0.15 8.11 -19.69
C TYR A 145 -0.41 6.70 -19.71
N PHE A 146 -0.95 6.19 -18.59
CA PHE A 146 -1.58 4.87 -18.58
C PHE A 146 -2.81 4.81 -19.49
N LYS A 147 -3.60 5.88 -19.55
CA LYS A 147 -4.72 5.99 -20.51
C LYS A 147 -4.25 5.90 -21.96
N LYS A 148 -3.19 6.62 -22.33
CA LYS A 148 -2.59 6.48 -23.68
C LYS A 148 -2.09 5.07 -23.95
N ALA A 149 -1.53 4.39 -22.95
CA ALA A 149 -1.11 3.01 -23.11
C ALA A 149 -2.30 2.10 -23.47
N VAL A 150 -3.44 2.20 -22.75
CA VAL A 150 -4.62 1.37 -23.05
C VAL A 150 -5.40 1.83 -24.29
N GLU A 151 -5.27 3.07 -24.73
CA GLU A 151 -5.79 3.54 -26.02
C GLU A 151 -5.07 2.86 -27.20
N ILE A 152 -3.75 2.64 -27.05
CA ILE A 152 -2.90 2.00 -28.07
C ILE A 152 -3.01 0.47 -27.99
N ASP A 153 -3.05 -0.08 -26.79
CA ASP A 153 -3.21 -1.52 -26.53
C ASP A 153 -4.30 -1.75 -25.47
N PRO A 154 -5.55 -1.95 -25.89
CA PRO A 154 -6.67 -2.18 -24.98
C PRO A 154 -6.54 -3.45 -24.13
N GLU A 155 -5.68 -4.41 -24.51
CA GLU A 155 -5.43 -5.66 -23.78
C GLU A 155 -4.23 -5.54 -22.83
N PHE A 156 -3.74 -4.33 -22.52
CA PHE A 156 -2.61 -4.17 -21.60
C PHE A 156 -3.05 -4.16 -20.12
N ALA A 157 -3.13 -5.34 -19.50
CA ALA A 157 -3.64 -5.54 -18.13
C ALA A 157 -2.96 -4.64 -17.07
N LEU A 158 -1.62 -4.54 -17.10
CA LEU A 158 -0.87 -3.73 -16.12
C LEU A 158 -1.27 -2.25 -16.18
N ALA A 159 -1.49 -1.70 -17.38
CA ALA A 159 -1.89 -0.30 -17.52
C ALA A 159 -3.30 -0.06 -16.99
N HIS A 160 -4.24 -0.99 -17.20
CA HIS A 160 -5.57 -0.94 -16.58
C HIS A 160 -5.50 -1.00 -15.04
N ALA A 161 -4.64 -1.85 -14.49
CA ALA A 161 -4.45 -1.93 -13.04
C ALA A 161 -3.88 -0.63 -12.44
N GLU A 162 -2.96 0.05 -13.14
CA GLU A 162 -2.45 1.37 -12.71
C GLU A 162 -3.52 2.47 -12.80
N ILE A 163 -4.37 2.43 -13.83
CA ILE A 163 -5.53 3.34 -13.94
C ILE A 163 -6.46 3.14 -12.74
N ALA A 164 -6.79 1.89 -12.43
CA ALA A 164 -7.64 1.54 -11.30
C ALA A 164 -7.04 2.02 -9.97
N TRP A 165 -5.74 1.76 -9.76
CA TRP A 165 -4.99 2.24 -8.58
C TRP A 165 -5.00 3.77 -8.45
N ASN A 166 -4.86 4.50 -9.56
CA ASN A 166 -4.92 5.96 -9.55
C ASN A 166 -6.32 6.48 -9.17
N TYR A 167 -7.38 5.88 -9.71
CA TYR A 167 -8.74 6.25 -9.34
C TYR A 167 -9.05 5.96 -7.87
N TYR A 168 -8.65 4.80 -7.36
CA TYR A 168 -8.78 4.48 -5.94
C TYR A 168 -8.00 5.48 -5.07
N SER A 169 -6.74 5.76 -5.42
CA SER A 169 -5.92 6.73 -4.68
C SER A 169 -6.54 8.13 -4.66
N ASP A 170 -7.13 8.57 -5.76
CA ASP A 170 -7.81 9.88 -5.84
C ASP A 170 -9.09 9.93 -4.99
N ALA A 171 -9.86 8.83 -4.96
CA ALA A 171 -11.04 8.67 -4.10
C ALA A 171 -10.68 8.78 -2.61
N VAL A 172 -9.53 8.23 -2.21
CA VAL A 172 -9.07 8.24 -0.82
C VAL A 172 -8.56 9.62 -0.39
N THR A 173 -7.97 10.41 -1.31
CA THR A 173 -7.24 11.63 -0.92
C THR A 173 -7.92 12.95 -1.27
N SER A 174 -8.69 13.02 -2.36
CA SER A 174 -9.01 14.32 -2.98
C SER A 174 -10.44 14.43 -3.52
N SER A 175 -10.94 13.38 -4.15
CA SER A 175 -12.15 13.42 -4.97
C SER A 175 -13.29 12.64 -4.34
N ASP A 176 -14.52 12.92 -4.77
CA ASP A 176 -15.71 12.20 -4.31
C ASP A 176 -15.59 10.68 -4.60
N PRO A 177 -15.61 9.82 -3.57
CA PRO A 177 -15.56 8.37 -3.75
C PRO A 177 -16.69 7.84 -4.64
N GLY A 178 -17.88 8.45 -4.60
CA GLY A 178 -19.02 8.07 -5.43
C GLY A 178 -18.77 8.25 -6.94
N VAL A 179 -17.79 9.07 -7.32
CA VAL A 179 -17.39 9.29 -8.72
C VAL A 179 -16.17 8.46 -9.10
N MET A 180 -15.20 8.32 -8.18
CA MET A 180 -13.91 7.70 -8.49
C MET A 180 -13.90 6.18 -8.29
N MET A 181 -14.59 5.65 -7.27
CA MET A 181 -14.63 4.21 -7.03
C MET A 181 -15.31 3.41 -8.15
N PRO A 182 -16.39 3.89 -8.81
CA PRO A 182 -16.92 3.22 -10.00
C PRO A 182 -15.91 3.13 -11.15
N LYS A 183 -15.09 4.17 -11.36
CA LYS A 183 -14.03 4.16 -12.39
C LYS A 183 -12.89 3.22 -12.02
N ALA A 184 -12.54 3.14 -10.73
CA ALA A 184 -11.57 2.17 -10.23
C ALA A 184 -12.08 0.73 -10.46
N LYS A 185 -13.37 0.47 -10.17
CA LYS A 185 -14.03 -0.81 -10.41
C LYS A 185 -14.00 -1.20 -11.89
N GLU A 186 -14.41 -0.31 -12.79
CA GLU A 186 -14.38 -0.58 -14.23
C GLU A 186 -12.97 -0.96 -14.72
N ALA A 187 -11.96 -0.18 -14.34
CA ALA A 187 -10.58 -0.42 -14.75
C ALA A 187 -10.00 -1.72 -14.16
N VAL A 188 -10.29 -2.05 -12.89
CA VAL A 188 -9.78 -3.27 -12.27
C VAL A 188 -10.44 -4.52 -12.84
N GLU A 189 -11.75 -4.50 -13.10
CA GLU A 189 -12.45 -5.61 -13.75
C GLU A 189 -11.91 -5.82 -15.17
N ARG A 190 -11.59 -4.75 -15.90
CA ARG A 190 -10.94 -4.87 -17.20
C ARG A 190 -9.55 -5.49 -17.10
N ALA A 191 -8.73 -5.07 -16.13
CA ALA A 191 -7.41 -5.66 -15.90
C ALA A 191 -7.52 -7.18 -15.63
N LEU A 192 -8.45 -7.59 -14.77
CA LEU A 192 -8.65 -8.99 -14.40
C LEU A 192 -9.32 -9.85 -15.49
N ALA A 193 -10.10 -9.23 -16.39
CA ALA A 193 -10.63 -9.91 -17.56
C ALA A 193 -9.54 -10.28 -18.58
N ILE A 194 -8.45 -9.49 -18.62
CA ILE A 194 -7.27 -9.75 -19.46
C ILE A 194 -6.34 -10.74 -18.76
N ASP A 195 -5.98 -10.43 -17.52
CA ASP A 195 -5.09 -11.24 -16.69
C ASP A 195 -5.70 -11.42 -15.29
N GLY A 196 -6.41 -12.53 -15.13
CA GLY A 196 -7.07 -12.90 -13.87
C GLY A 196 -6.11 -13.36 -12.77
N GLU A 197 -4.79 -13.33 -13.00
CA GLU A 197 -3.77 -13.66 -12.01
C GLU A 197 -2.86 -12.44 -11.71
N LEU A 198 -3.28 -11.24 -12.10
CA LEU A 198 -2.56 -10.00 -11.83
C LEU A 198 -2.71 -9.56 -10.37
N ALA A 199 -1.70 -9.88 -9.54
CA ALA A 199 -1.71 -9.62 -8.09
C ALA A 199 -2.10 -8.17 -7.70
N LYS A 200 -1.57 -7.16 -8.40
CA LYS A 200 -1.89 -5.75 -8.12
C LYS A 200 -3.36 -5.42 -8.37
N ALA A 201 -3.98 -6.02 -9.39
CA ALA A 201 -5.39 -5.82 -9.67
C ALA A 201 -6.28 -6.41 -8.56
N HIS A 202 -5.92 -7.60 -8.04
CA HIS A 202 -6.61 -8.17 -6.87
C HIS A 202 -6.57 -7.23 -5.64
N VAL A 203 -5.46 -6.52 -5.39
CA VAL A 203 -5.39 -5.52 -4.30
C VAL A 203 -6.39 -4.36 -4.51
N VAL A 204 -6.52 -3.85 -5.74
CA VAL A 204 -7.48 -2.78 -6.04
C VAL A 204 -8.91 -3.29 -5.94
N ARG A 205 -9.17 -4.52 -6.40
CA ARG A 205 -10.50 -5.14 -6.32
C ARG A 205 -10.94 -5.35 -4.87
N ALA A 206 -10.00 -5.72 -3.99
CA ALA A 206 -10.25 -5.79 -2.56
C ALA A 206 -10.72 -4.43 -2.00
N ALA A 207 -10.07 -3.33 -2.39
CA ALA A 207 -10.46 -1.98 -1.98
C ALA A 207 -11.83 -1.55 -2.55
N VAL A 208 -12.19 -2.02 -3.75
CA VAL A 208 -13.54 -1.85 -4.31
C VAL A 208 -14.57 -2.59 -3.46
N TYR A 209 -14.28 -3.83 -3.05
CA TYR A 209 -15.15 -4.58 -2.15
C TYR A 209 -15.29 -3.93 -0.77
N GLU A 210 -14.22 -3.35 -0.20
CA GLU A 210 -14.32 -2.53 1.03
C GLU A 210 -15.28 -1.35 0.86
N TYR A 211 -15.20 -0.62 -0.25
CA TYR A 211 -16.13 0.47 -0.57
C TYR A 211 -17.58 -0.02 -0.69
N GLU A 212 -17.76 -1.24 -1.17
CA GLU A 212 -19.07 -1.91 -1.29
C GLU A 212 -19.54 -2.55 0.03
N PHE A 213 -18.73 -2.50 1.09
CA PHE A 213 -18.94 -3.19 2.37
C PHE A 213 -19.02 -4.72 2.25
N ASP A 214 -18.42 -5.26 1.19
CA ASP A 214 -18.26 -6.70 0.97
C ASP A 214 -16.93 -7.17 1.58
N TRP A 215 -16.88 -7.21 2.91
CA TRP A 215 -15.65 -7.50 3.65
C TRP A 215 -15.09 -8.89 3.35
N THR A 216 -15.95 -9.88 3.11
CA THR A 216 -15.54 -11.25 2.83
C THR A 216 -14.80 -11.34 1.50
N ASN A 217 -15.37 -10.75 0.44
CA ASN A 217 -14.68 -10.76 -0.85
C ASN A 217 -13.44 -9.85 -0.84
N ALA A 218 -13.45 -8.76 -0.07
CA ALA A 218 -12.23 -7.96 0.13
C ALA A 218 -11.08 -8.79 0.71
N GLU A 219 -11.31 -9.57 1.77
CA GLU A 219 -10.27 -10.43 2.36
C GLU A 219 -9.77 -11.50 1.37
N ASN A 220 -10.69 -12.13 0.62
CA ASN A 220 -10.32 -13.14 -0.37
C ASN A 220 -9.40 -12.56 -1.45
N GLU A 221 -9.69 -11.37 -1.94
CA GLU A 221 -8.88 -10.69 -2.95
C GLU A 221 -7.50 -10.27 -2.41
N TYR A 222 -7.42 -9.81 -1.15
CA TYR A 222 -6.13 -9.56 -0.50
C TYR A 222 -5.26 -10.82 -0.38
N ARG A 223 -5.85 -11.93 0.07
CA ARG A 223 -5.14 -13.22 0.16
C ARG A 223 -4.69 -13.69 -1.21
N ARG A 224 -5.57 -13.59 -2.22
CA ARG A 224 -5.25 -13.94 -3.61
C ARG A 224 -4.08 -13.13 -4.15
N ALA A 225 -4.02 -11.82 -3.89
CA ALA A 225 -2.89 -10.99 -4.28
C ALA A 225 -1.56 -11.45 -3.64
N ILE A 226 -1.59 -11.83 -2.36
CA ILE A 226 -0.42 -12.32 -1.62
C ILE A 226 0.03 -13.69 -2.15
N ASP A 227 -0.90 -14.58 -2.47
CA ASP A 227 -0.60 -15.90 -3.04
C ASP A 227 0.04 -15.77 -4.44
N LEU A 228 -0.46 -14.84 -5.25
CA LEU A 228 0.04 -14.58 -6.61
C LEU A 228 1.40 -13.87 -6.62
N SER A 229 1.64 -12.94 -5.68
CA SER A 229 2.91 -12.24 -5.57
C SER A 229 3.34 -12.09 -4.11
N PRO A 230 4.00 -13.11 -3.53
CA PRO A 230 4.36 -13.15 -2.10
C PRO A 230 5.34 -12.04 -1.66
N ASN A 231 6.08 -11.46 -2.61
CA ASN A 231 7.02 -10.36 -2.36
C ASN A 231 6.47 -8.98 -2.78
N LEU A 232 5.19 -8.89 -3.18
CA LEU A 232 4.54 -7.60 -3.38
C LEU A 232 4.23 -6.97 -2.03
N ASP A 233 5.18 -6.21 -1.48
CA ASP A 233 5.08 -5.49 -0.20
C ASP A 233 3.74 -4.77 -0.03
N PHE A 234 3.30 -4.13 -1.11
CA PHE A 234 2.08 -3.35 -1.17
C PHE A 234 0.82 -4.19 -0.86
N ALA A 235 0.75 -5.47 -1.26
CA ALA A 235 -0.40 -6.32 -0.98
C ALA A 235 -0.55 -6.62 0.52
N ARG A 236 0.55 -6.99 1.19
CA ARG A 236 0.54 -7.26 2.64
C ARG A 236 0.23 -6.02 3.48
N ASN A 237 0.74 -4.86 3.08
CA ASN A 237 0.48 -3.61 3.79
C ASN A 237 -1.01 -3.25 3.77
N ASN A 238 -1.70 -3.43 2.62
CA ASN A 238 -3.13 -3.17 2.55
C ASN A 238 -3.94 -4.25 3.27
N TYR A 239 -3.52 -5.52 3.19
CA TYR A 239 -4.19 -6.58 3.94
C TYR A 239 -4.07 -6.37 5.47
N ALA A 240 -2.90 -5.95 5.96
CA ALA A 240 -2.73 -5.58 7.36
C ALA A 240 -3.67 -4.43 7.77
N PHE A 241 -3.86 -3.45 6.88
CA PHE A 241 -4.79 -2.35 7.14
C PHE A 241 -6.25 -2.79 7.16
N TYR A 242 -6.65 -3.65 6.22
CA TYR A 242 -7.95 -4.32 6.23
C TYR A 242 -8.17 -5.09 7.55
N LEU A 243 -7.20 -5.91 7.97
CA LEU A 243 -7.28 -6.64 9.23
C LEU A 243 -7.43 -5.70 10.43
N SER A 244 -6.75 -4.56 10.42
CA SER A 244 -6.88 -3.53 11.45
C SER A 244 -8.26 -2.89 11.48
N VAL A 245 -8.89 -2.66 10.31
CA VAL A 245 -10.29 -2.21 10.19
C VAL A 245 -11.25 -3.25 10.77
N MET A 246 -10.98 -4.54 10.54
CA MET A 246 -11.74 -5.68 11.08
C MET A 246 -11.42 -6.01 12.54
N ASP A 247 -10.75 -5.10 13.27
CA ASP A 247 -10.30 -5.27 14.65
C ASP A 247 -9.39 -6.48 14.93
N ARG A 248 -8.74 -7.03 13.89
CA ARG A 248 -7.81 -8.17 13.94
C ARG A 248 -6.36 -7.70 14.05
N GLN A 249 -6.08 -6.89 15.08
CA GLN A 249 -4.79 -6.21 15.26
C GLN A 249 -3.57 -7.17 15.33
N PRO A 250 -3.63 -8.33 16.04
CA PRO A 250 -2.50 -9.25 16.07
C PRO A 250 -2.14 -9.81 14.68
N GLU A 251 -3.15 -10.15 13.87
CA GLU A 251 -2.96 -10.66 12.52
C GLU A 251 -2.42 -9.56 11.59
N ALA A 252 -2.92 -8.33 11.73
CA ALA A 252 -2.39 -7.17 11.02
C ALA A 252 -0.88 -6.97 11.27
N ILE A 253 -0.46 -7.02 12.54
CA ILE A 253 0.96 -6.91 12.91
C ILE A 253 1.77 -8.09 12.36
N ALA A 254 1.23 -9.31 12.39
CA ALA A 254 1.90 -10.49 11.82
C ALA A 254 2.19 -10.32 10.32
N GLN A 255 1.23 -9.80 9.54
CA GLN A 255 1.44 -9.51 8.11
C GLN A 255 2.55 -8.48 7.87
N LEU A 256 2.62 -7.43 8.70
CA LEU A 256 3.68 -6.43 8.62
C LEU A 256 5.06 -6.99 9.01
N GLU A 257 5.13 -7.87 10.02
CA GLU A 257 6.38 -8.53 10.41
C GLU A 257 6.87 -9.49 9.33
N GLU A 258 5.98 -10.22 8.66
CA GLU A 258 6.34 -11.04 7.48
C GLU A 258 6.91 -10.18 6.35
N GLN A 259 6.31 -9.02 6.08
CA GLN A 259 6.82 -8.06 5.10
C GLN A 259 8.20 -7.53 5.51
N ARG A 260 8.42 -7.20 6.78
CA ARG A 260 9.72 -6.77 7.30
C ARG A 260 10.81 -7.83 7.13
N VAL A 261 10.47 -9.12 7.31
CA VAL A 261 11.41 -10.22 7.07
C VAL A 261 11.75 -10.32 5.58
N ARG A 262 10.82 -10.01 4.67
CA ARG A 262 11.00 -10.02 3.20
C ARG A 262 11.74 -8.80 2.65
N ASP A 263 11.54 -7.62 3.23
CA ASP A 263 12.29 -6.41 2.88
C ASP A 263 12.81 -5.67 4.14
N PRO A 264 13.99 -6.07 4.65
CA PRO A 264 14.56 -5.48 5.86
C PRO A 264 14.92 -3.99 5.75
N LEU A 265 15.16 -3.48 4.53
CA LEU A 265 15.55 -2.08 4.31
C LEU A 265 14.37 -1.13 4.17
N ASN A 266 13.16 -1.68 4.09
CA ASN A 266 11.92 -0.92 4.17
C ASN A 266 11.44 -0.74 5.62
N ARG A 267 12.38 -0.80 6.58
CA ARG A 267 12.11 -0.65 8.02
C ARG A 267 11.28 0.59 8.35
N ARG A 268 11.54 1.72 7.69
CA ARG A 268 10.75 2.94 7.89
C ARG A 268 9.28 2.72 7.53
N LEU A 269 8.99 2.15 6.36
CA LEU A 269 7.63 1.91 5.92
C LEU A 269 6.91 0.91 6.84
N PHE A 270 7.59 -0.17 7.21
CA PHE A 270 7.10 -1.11 8.21
C PHE A 270 6.69 -0.40 9.52
N LEU A 271 7.54 0.47 10.06
CA LEU A 271 7.26 1.21 11.29
C LEU A 271 6.07 2.17 11.13
N LEU A 272 5.92 2.81 9.97
CA LEU A 272 4.77 3.66 9.69
C LEU A 272 3.45 2.88 9.66
N TYR A 273 3.39 1.75 8.96
CA TYR A 273 2.19 0.91 8.93
C TYR A 273 1.90 0.29 10.30
N LYS A 274 2.93 -0.15 11.02
CA LYS A 274 2.80 -0.66 12.38
C LYS A 274 2.22 0.41 13.31
N ALA A 275 2.70 1.65 13.22
CA ALA A 275 2.17 2.75 14.01
C ALA A 275 0.68 3.01 13.72
N ILE A 276 0.25 2.94 12.44
CA ILE A 276 -1.17 3.09 12.07
C ILE A 276 -2.01 1.99 12.73
N VAL A 277 -1.59 0.72 12.64
CA VAL A 277 -2.28 -0.41 13.29
C VAL A 277 -2.31 -0.24 14.81
N LEU A 278 -1.22 0.24 15.42
CA LEU A 278 -1.16 0.51 16.87
C LEU A 278 -2.11 1.63 17.29
N VAL A 279 -2.30 2.67 16.46
CA VAL A 279 -3.30 3.72 16.73
C VAL A 279 -4.71 3.13 16.72
N GLN A 280 -5.06 2.30 15.74
CA GLN A 280 -6.37 1.62 15.72
C GLN A 280 -6.55 0.69 16.92
N ALA A 281 -5.47 0.04 17.36
CA ALA A 281 -5.43 -0.77 18.58
C ALA A 281 -5.40 0.06 19.89
N ARG A 282 -5.45 1.41 19.80
CA ARG A 282 -5.37 2.36 20.93
C ARG A 282 -4.09 2.29 21.74
N LYS A 283 -3.03 1.73 21.17
CA LYS A 283 -1.68 1.70 21.73
C LYS A 283 -0.92 2.96 21.30
N PHE A 284 -1.42 4.12 21.74
CA PHE A 284 -0.95 5.41 21.24
C PHE A 284 0.52 5.68 21.58
N ASP A 285 1.00 5.25 22.76
CA ASP A 285 2.40 5.37 23.14
C ASP A 285 3.31 4.52 22.25
N ASP A 286 2.98 3.26 22.04
CA ASP A 286 3.71 2.36 21.13
C ASP A 286 3.71 2.90 19.68
N ALA A 287 2.60 3.50 19.25
CA ALA A 287 2.50 4.12 17.93
C ALA A 287 3.43 5.33 17.79
N LEU A 288 3.46 6.21 18.80
CA LEU A 288 4.37 7.36 18.83
C LEU A 288 5.84 6.92 18.88
N GLU A 289 6.17 5.86 19.62
CA GLU A 289 7.50 5.27 19.62
C GLU A 289 7.86 4.73 18.22
N ALA A 290 6.95 4.01 17.57
CA ALA A 290 7.16 3.53 16.21
C ALA A 290 7.40 4.68 15.21
N TYR A 291 6.69 5.81 15.33
CA TYR A 291 6.96 7.01 14.54
C TYR A 291 8.34 7.61 14.83
N GLN A 292 8.76 7.67 16.09
CA GLN A 292 10.10 8.15 16.45
C GLN A 292 11.20 7.24 15.88
N GLN A 293 11.03 5.92 15.96
CA GLN A 293 11.93 4.97 15.35
C GLN A 293 11.97 5.13 13.82
N ALA A 294 10.83 5.38 13.18
CA ALA A 294 10.75 5.61 11.74
C ALA A 294 11.50 6.88 11.33
N GLN A 295 11.38 7.95 12.13
CA GLN A 295 12.12 9.20 11.94
C GLN A 295 13.63 9.00 12.10
N ALA A 296 14.07 8.16 13.04
CA ALA A 296 15.48 7.84 13.24
C ALA A 296 16.09 7.05 12.07
N VAL A 297 15.28 6.24 11.36
CA VAL A 297 15.72 5.48 10.17
C VAL A 297 15.99 6.39 8.97
N ASP A 298 15.19 7.45 8.80
CA ASP A 298 15.37 8.43 7.72
C ASP A 298 15.08 9.86 8.24
N PRO A 299 16.06 10.52 8.86
CA PRO A 299 15.85 11.84 9.46
C PRO A 299 15.44 12.93 8.46
N ALA A 300 15.75 12.76 7.17
CA ALA A 300 15.41 13.72 6.12
C ALA A 300 13.93 13.60 5.68
N ASN A 301 13.31 12.44 5.94
CA ASN A 301 11.93 12.17 5.56
C ASN A 301 11.04 12.23 6.81
N GLU A 302 10.54 13.43 7.09
CA GLU A 302 9.71 13.69 8.27
C GLU A 302 8.49 12.77 8.34
N ILE A 303 8.10 12.40 9.56
CA ILE A 303 6.82 11.72 9.80
C ILE A 303 5.70 12.68 9.38
N PRO A 304 4.67 12.20 8.64
CA PRO A 304 3.54 13.04 8.29
C PRO A 304 2.93 13.71 9.52
N ASN A 305 2.86 15.04 9.52
CA ASN A 305 2.38 15.82 10.67
C ASN A 305 0.95 15.39 11.08
N PHE A 306 0.10 15.02 10.11
CA PHE A 306 -1.23 14.49 10.41
C PHE A 306 -1.21 13.20 11.25
N ALA A 307 -0.29 12.27 10.98
CA ALA A 307 -0.20 11.00 11.70
C ALA A 307 0.19 11.21 13.18
N LEU A 308 1.14 12.12 13.45
CA LEU A 308 1.49 12.51 14.81
C LEU A 308 0.31 13.20 15.51
N GLY A 309 -0.37 14.12 14.83
CA GLY A 309 -1.55 14.80 15.35
C GLY A 309 -2.66 13.83 15.76
N TYR A 310 -2.95 12.83 14.91
CA TYR A 310 -3.94 11.78 15.16
C TYR A 310 -3.56 10.90 16.36
N ALA A 311 -2.31 10.45 16.46
CA ALA A 311 -1.85 9.67 17.61
C ALA A 311 -1.91 10.46 18.94
N TYR A 312 -1.47 11.72 18.94
CA TYR A 312 -1.56 12.59 20.14
C TYR A 312 -3.00 12.88 20.53
N GLN A 313 -3.91 13.10 19.57
CA GLN A 313 -5.32 13.29 19.85
C GLN A 313 -5.93 12.05 20.51
N GLY A 314 -5.66 10.86 19.97
CA GLY A 314 -6.11 9.58 20.54
C GLY A 314 -5.63 9.38 21.97
N LYS A 315 -4.37 9.75 22.26
CA LYS A 315 -3.78 9.76 23.61
C LYS A 315 -4.43 10.79 24.56
N GLY A 316 -5.14 11.78 24.04
CA GLY A 316 -5.70 12.90 24.82
C GLY A 316 -4.76 14.10 24.98
N SER A 317 -3.59 14.07 24.34
CA SER A 317 -2.60 15.17 24.31
C SER A 317 -3.00 16.23 23.28
N PHE A 318 -4.05 17.01 23.60
CA PHE A 318 -4.67 17.92 22.63
C PHE A 318 -3.78 19.09 22.19
N ASN A 319 -2.90 19.61 23.04
CA ASN A 319 -2.03 20.72 22.66
C ASN A 319 -0.98 20.30 21.62
N GLU A 320 -0.42 19.11 21.78
CA GLU A 320 0.47 18.46 20.83
C GLU A 320 -0.28 18.18 19.53
N ALA A 321 -1.48 17.60 19.61
CA ALA A 321 -2.32 17.33 18.45
C ALA A 321 -2.59 18.61 17.63
N ILE A 322 -2.99 19.71 18.29
CA ILE A 322 -3.19 21.02 17.65
C ILE A 322 -1.93 21.49 16.92
N THR A 323 -0.76 21.35 17.54
CA THR A 323 0.52 21.78 16.96
C THR A 323 0.78 21.04 15.65
N TYR A 324 0.62 19.72 15.66
CA TYR A 324 0.85 18.89 14.49
C TYR A 324 -0.21 19.07 13.40
N TYR A 325 -1.49 19.23 13.76
CA TYR A 325 -2.53 19.54 12.78
C TYR A 325 -2.29 20.89 12.09
N LYS A 326 -1.88 21.93 12.82
CA LYS A 326 -1.52 23.22 12.21
C LYS A 326 -0.38 23.12 11.20
N LYS A 327 0.64 22.31 11.50
CA LYS A 327 1.73 22.03 10.54
C LYS A 327 1.21 21.32 9.29
N ALA A 328 0.42 20.26 9.48
CA ALA A 328 -0.18 19.52 8.37
C ALA A 328 -1.10 20.41 7.50
N ILE A 329 -1.86 21.33 8.10
CA ILE A 329 -2.69 22.29 7.37
C ILE A 329 -1.80 23.22 6.52
N ALA A 330 -0.69 23.71 7.07
CA ALA A 330 0.23 24.58 6.34
C ALA A 330 0.85 23.88 5.11
N GLU A 331 1.18 22.59 5.24
CA GLU A 331 1.69 21.75 4.13
C GLU A 331 0.66 21.54 3.01
N LEU A 332 -0.63 21.57 3.35
CA LEU A 332 -1.73 21.27 2.42
C LEU A 332 -2.41 22.53 1.84
N GLY A 333 -1.75 23.68 1.90
CA GLY A 333 -2.26 24.93 1.31
C GLY A 333 -3.03 25.82 2.29
N GLY A 334 -2.93 25.55 3.59
CA GLY A 334 -3.47 26.39 4.65
C GLY A 334 -4.96 26.15 4.92
N GLU A 335 -5.53 27.02 5.76
CA GLU A 335 -6.91 26.87 6.26
C GLU A 335 -7.99 27.22 5.23
N ASN A 336 -7.60 27.70 4.03
CA ASN A 336 -8.52 28.06 2.95
C ASN A 336 -8.81 26.90 2.00
N LYS A 337 -8.20 25.74 2.21
CA LYS A 337 -8.41 24.53 1.43
C LYS A 337 -8.99 23.44 2.32
N TYR A 338 -9.96 22.69 1.81
CA TYR A 338 -10.50 21.56 2.56
C TYR A 338 -9.40 20.51 2.75
N SER A 339 -9.24 20.04 3.99
CA SER A 339 -8.28 18.98 4.31
C SER A 339 -8.68 18.24 5.58
N GLN A 340 -8.34 16.95 5.64
CA GLN A 340 -8.59 16.12 6.83
C GLN A 340 -7.97 16.72 8.11
N PRO A 341 -6.71 17.22 8.13
CA PRO A 341 -6.14 17.87 9.31
C PRO A 341 -6.95 19.08 9.82
N LEU A 342 -7.58 19.85 8.92
CA LEU A 342 -8.44 20.98 9.30
C LEU A 342 -9.70 20.52 10.05
N VAL A 343 -10.31 19.42 9.61
CA VAL A 343 -11.48 18.84 10.28
C VAL A 343 -11.09 18.29 11.66
N TYR A 344 -9.97 17.59 11.76
CA TYR A 344 -9.47 17.06 13.04
C TYR A 344 -9.06 18.18 14.01
N LEU A 345 -8.50 19.29 13.53
CA LEU A 345 -8.25 20.47 14.36
C LEU A 345 -9.56 21.02 14.95
N ALA A 346 -10.61 21.13 14.13
CA ALA A 346 -11.94 21.54 14.60
C ALA A 346 -12.51 20.57 15.65
N ALA A 347 -12.34 19.26 15.44
CA ALA A 347 -12.76 18.25 16.41
C ALA A 347 -12.00 18.36 17.75
N VAL A 348 -10.69 18.62 17.73
CA VAL A 348 -9.93 18.86 18.97
C VAL A 348 -10.40 20.12 19.68
N TYR A 349 -10.58 21.22 18.95
CA TYR A 349 -11.11 22.46 19.52
C TYR A 349 -12.53 22.30 20.09
N ALA A 350 -13.39 21.50 19.45
CA ALA A 350 -14.73 21.21 19.95
C ALA A 350 -14.73 20.51 21.33
N ARG A 351 -13.69 19.71 21.61
CA ARG A 351 -13.49 19.04 22.91
C ARG A 351 -12.94 19.97 24.00
N MET A 352 -12.50 21.17 23.65
CA MET A 352 -11.95 22.16 24.57
C MET A 352 -12.98 23.28 24.79
N PRO A 353 -13.61 23.40 25.98
CA PRO A 353 -14.69 24.35 26.22
C PRO A 353 -14.37 25.78 25.79
N GLU A 354 -13.14 26.22 26.00
CA GLU A 354 -12.64 27.55 25.68
C GLU A 354 -12.36 27.78 24.17
N LYS A 355 -12.36 26.72 23.35
CA LYS A 355 -12.11 26.79 21.90
C LYS A 355 -13.30 26.37 21.04
N ARG A 356 -14.47 26.17 21.64
CA ARG A 356 -15.66 25.70 20.92
C ARG A 356 -16.11 26.68 19.83
N GLU A 357 -15.93 27.98 20.03
CA GLU A 357 -16.27 28.99 19.01
C GLU A 357 -15.31 28.92 17.81
N GLU A 358 -14.02 28.66 18.04
CA GLU A 358 -13.05 28.43 16.98
C GLU A 358 -13.36 27.15 16.18
N ALA A 359 -13.84 26.09 16.85
CA ALA A 359 -14.31 24.88 16.16
C ALA A 359 -15.49 25.19 15.23
N ARG A 360 -16.49 25.96 15.71
CA ARG A 360 -17.64 26.40 14.89
C ARG A 360 -17.21 27.30 13.74
N ALA A 361 -16.22 28.18 13.96
CA ALA A 361 -15.68 29.03 12.91
C ALA A 361 -14.99 28.23 11.80
N ILE A 362 -14.23 27.19 12.15
CA ILE A 362 -13.62 26.27 11.18
C ILE A 362 -14.70 25.51 10.41
N LEU A 363 -15.73 24.98 11.08
CA LEU A 363 -16.85 24.31 10.42
C LEU A 363 -17.53 25.22 9.39
N LYS A 364 -17.87 26.45 9.77
CA LYS A 364 -18.47 27.43 8.86
C LYS A 364 -17.57 27.71 7.65
N ARG A 365 -16.24 27.74 7.85
CA ARG A 365 -15.28 27.91 6.75
C ARG A 365 -15.29 26.70 5.82
N ILE A 366 -15.26 25.48 6.37
CA ILE A 366 -15.34 24.24 5.59
C ILE A 366 -16.66 24.20 4.80
N GLU A 367 -17.78 24.58 5.40
CA GLU A 367 -19.08 24.62 4.74
C GLU A 367 -19.10 25.57 3.53
N ALA A 368 -18.31 26.64 3.56
CA ALA A 368 -18.20 27.60 2.45
C ALA A 368 -17.23 27.19 1.32
N MET A 369 -16.48 26.09 1.47
CA MET A 369 -15.55 25.60 0.44
C MET A 369 -16.28 24.88 -0.70
N ASP A 370 -15.72 24.84 -1.91
CA ASP A 370 -16.35 24.19 -3.07
C ASP A 370 -15.99 22.70 -3.18
N GLU A 371 -14.91 22.28 -2.52
CA GLU A 371 -14.42 20.91 -2.54
C GLU A 371 -15.41 19.91 -1.90
N TYR A 372 -15.30 18.65 -2.32
CA TYR A 372 -16.01 17.55 -1.66
C TYR A 372 -15.65 17.50 -0.17
N LYS A 373 -16.67 17.41 0.69
CA LYS A 373 -16.54 17.31 2.14
C LYS A 373 -17.07 15.96 2.57
N SER A 374 -16.22 15.15 3.20
CA SER A 374 -16.61 13.86 3.77
C SER A 374 -17.63 14.08 4.90
N PRO A 375 -18.87 13.56 4.77
CA PRO A 375 -19.83 13.61 5.88
C PRO A 375 -19.33 12.82 7.10
N ALA A 376 -18.58 11.73 6.90
CA ALA A 376 -18.00 10.97 8.00
C ALA A 376 -17.01 11.80 8.83
N LEU A 377 -16.16 12.62 8.19
CA LEU A 377 -15.26 13.54 8.89
C LEU A 377 -16.01 14.65 9.62
N LEU A 378 -17.04 15.24 9.00
CA LEU A 378 -17.82 16.28 9.64
C LEU A 378 -18.57 15.76 10.88
N ALA A 379 -19.08 14.52 10.83
CA ALA A 379 -19.73 13.87 11.96
C ALA A 379 -18.83 13.81 13.21
N ILE A 380 -17.50 13.66 13.03
CA ILE A 380 -16.53 13.65 14.13
C ILE A 380 -16.54 14.98 14.89
N VAL A 381 -16.65 16.12 14.19
CA VAL A 381 -16.68 17.44 14.83
C VAL A 381 -17.98 17.65 15.60
N TYR A 382 -19.13 17.29 15.01
CA TYR A 382 -20.43 17.40 15.68
C TYR A 382 -20.53 16.47 16.90
N SER A 383 -19.98 15.25 16.81
CA SER A 383 -19.82 14.34 17.95
C SER A 383 -18.99 14.98 19.08
N ALA A 384 -17.87 15.64 18.75
CA ALA A 384 -17.03 16.37 19.70
C ALA A 384 -17.69 17.61 20.30
N LEU A 385 -18.68 18.21 19.61
CA LEU A 385 -19.52 19.31 20.07
C LEU A 385 -20.72 18.86 20.91
N ASP A 386 -20.86 17.56 21.16
CA ASP A 386 -22.01 16.93 21.84
C ASP A 386 -23.33 16.99 21.05
N ASP A 387 -23.26 17.30 19.76
CA ASP A 387 -24.41 17.29 18.85
C ASP A 387 -24.57 15.91 18.21
N THR A 388 -25.08 14.98 19.01
CA THR A 388 -25.24 13.56 18.62
C THR A 388 -26.19 13.41 17.43
N ASP A 389 -27.27 14.20 17.39
CA ASP A 389 -28.25 14.11 16.30
C ASP A 389 -27.66 14.54 14.98
N LYS A 390 -26.92 15.66 14.94
CA LYS A 390 -26.26 16.10 13.71
C LYS A 390 -25.14 15.14 13.29
N ALA A 391 -24.39 14.60 14.26
CA ALA A 391 -23.38 13.59 13.99
C ALA A 391 -23.99 12.34 13.34
N MET A 392 -25.11 11.83 13.88
CA MET A 392 -25.80 10.67 13.31
C MET A 392 -26.40 10.97 11.93
N GLU A 393 -27.00 12.14 11.71
CA GLU A 393 -27.48 12.57 10.39
C GLU A 393 -26.35 12.54 9.34
N LEU A 394 -25.17 13.05 9.70
CA LEU A 394 -24.00 13.05 8.81
C LEU A 394 -23.44 11.64 8.57
N LEU A 395 -23.48 10.75 9.55
CA LEU A 395 -23.10 9.35 9.37
C LEU A 395 -24.07 8.58 8.45
N GLU A 396 -25.37 8.86 8.52
CA GLU A 396 -26.33 8.32 7.55
C GLU A 396 -26.06 8.83 6.14
N GLN A 397 -25.74 10.12 5.99
CA GLN A 397 -25.32 10.68 4.71
C GLN A 397 -24.03 10.04 4.20
N ALA A 398 -23.07 9.80 5.09
CA ALA A 398 -21.82 9.10 4.77
C ALA A 398 -22.11 7.69 4.24
N TYR A 399 -23.08 6.99 4.83
CA TYR A 399 -23.47 5.64 4.43
C TYR A 399 -24.08 5.63 3.02
N ILE A 400 -25.02 6.55 2.78
CA ILE A 400 -25.65 6.73 1.47
C ILE A 400 -24.62 7.07 0.39
N LYS A 401 -23.64 7.91 0.72
CA LYS A 401 -22.58 8.36 -0.20
C LYS A 401 -21.40 7.39 -0.30
N ARG A 402 -21.40 6.28 0.44
CA ARG A 402 -20.27 5.33 0.53
C ARG A 402 -18.95 6.03 0.85
N ASP A 403 -19.00 6.92 1.84
CA ASP A 403 -17.81 7.61 2.34
C ASP A 403 -16.80 6.57 2.85
N LEU A 404 -15.58 6.59 2.27
CA LEU A 404 -14.53 5.60 2.52
C LEU A 404 -14.07 5.56 3.98
N LEU A 405 -14.29 6.63 4.74
CA LEU A 405 -13.88 6.69 6.15
C LEU A 405 -14.82 5.95 7.09
N LEU A 406 -16.02 5.57 6.63
CA LEU A 406 -16.93 4.75 7.43
C LEU A 406 -16.38 3.37 7.78
N LYS A 407 -15.37 2.87 7.05
CA LYS A 407 -14.74 1.61 7.41
C LYS A 407 -14.10 1.64 8.81
N PHE A 408 -13.71 2.81 9.31
CA PHE A 408 -13.16 2.95 10.67
C PHE A 408 -14.23 3.09 11.76
N ILE A 409 -15.52 3.00 11.43
CA ILE A 409 -16.60 3.21 12.41
C ILE A 409 -16.50 2.28 13.63
N GLY A 410 -15.96 1.07 13.46
CA GLY A 410 -15.74 0.11 14.54
C GLY A 410 -14.53 0.43 15.42
N THR A 411 -13.42 0.86 14.82
CA THR A 411 -12.11 0.94 15.50
C THR A 411 -11.69 2.37 15.87
N GLY A 412 -12.11 3.37 15.11
CA GLY A 412 -11.79 4.78 15.31
C GLY A 412 -12.23 5.31 16.68
N TYR A 413 -11.31 5.97 17.39
CA TYR A 413 -11.59 6.55 18.72
C TYR A 413 -12.50 7.79 18.62
N GLU A 414 -12.56 8.43 17.45
CA GLU A 414 -13.44 9.56 17.16
C GLU A 414 -14.93 9.26 17.37
N TYR A 415 -15.33 7.99 17.28
CA TYR A 415 -16.71 7.55 17.40
C TYR A 415 -17.11 7.12 18.82
N ASP A 416 -16.20 7.18 19.80
CA ASP A 416 -16.45 6.68 21.17
C ASP A 416 -17.69 7.26 21.83
N ARG A 417 -17.98 8.54 21.57
CA ARG A 417 -19.15 9.24 22.14
C ARG A 417 -20.48 8.75 21.55
N LEU A 418 -20.45 8.13 20.36
CA LEU A 418 -21.64 7.66 19.64
C LEU A 418 -21.92 6.18 19.88
N ARG A 419 -20.97 5.41 20.44
CA ARG A 419 -21.09 3.95 20.59
C ARG A 419 -22.27 3.48 21.45
N SER A 420 -22.76 4.33 22.36
CA SER A 420 -23.94 4.03 23.18
C SER A 420 -25.27 4.37 22.49
N ASP A 421 -25.26 5.07 21.36
CA ASP A 421 -26.46 5.42 20.60
C ASP A 421 -26.94 4.19 19.79
N PRO A 422 -28.21 3.75 19.94
CA PRO A 422 -28.75 2.62 19.17
C PRO A 422 -28.66 2.79 17.66
N ARG A 423 -28.76 4.03 17.15
CA ARG A 423 -28.63 4.33 15.72
C ARG A 423 -27.21 4.06 15.21
N PHE A 424 -26.20 4.26 16.05
CA PHE A 424 -24.82 3.95 15.73
C PHE A 424 -24.58 2.44 15.62
N ALA A 425 -25.15 1.66 16.54
CA ALA A 425 -25.08 0.20 16.48
C ALA A 425 -25.78 -0.35 15.22
N ASP A 426 -26.96 0.16 14.90
CA ASP A 426 -27.68 -0.18 13.67
C ASP A 426 -26.87 0.15 12.41
N LEU A 427 -26.28 1.36 12.35
CA LEU A 427 -25.42 1.75 11.23
C LEU A 427 -24.21 0.81 11.08
N LYS A 428 -23.56 0.45 12.19
CA LYS A 428 -22.43 -0.50 12.19
C LYS A 428 -22.87 -1.87 11.64
N ASN A 429 -24.08 -2.33 11.98
CA ASN A 429 -24.65 -3.57 11.44
C ASN A 429 -24.92 -3.47 9.93
N ARG A 430 -25.50 -2.36 9.46
CA ARG A 430 -25.75 -2.14 8.02
C ARG A 430 -24.48 -2.07 7.19
N ILE A 431 -23.39 -1.57 7.77
CA ILE A 431 -22.06 -1.58 7.16
C ILE A 431 -21.42 -2.98 7.22
N GLY A 432 -21.97 -3.94 7.97
CA GLY A 432 -21.41 -5.30 8.09
C GLY A 432 -20.28 -5.42 9.12
N LEU A 433 -20.15 -4.47 10.04
CA LEU A 433 -19.14 -4.43 11.11
C LEU A 433 -19.76 -4.63 12.52
N GLY A 434 -21.02 -5.07 12.56
CA GLY A 434 -21.84 -5.30 13.74
C GLY A 434 -21.20 -6.18 14.81
N GLU A 435 -20.66 -7.31 14.36
CA GLU A 435 -20.12 -8.41 15.19
C GLU A 435 -18.63 -8.26 15.52
N LEU A 436 -18.01 -7.12 15.18
CA LEU A 436 -16.71 -6.75 15.73
C LEU A 436 -16.86 -6.43 17.23
N THR A 437 -17.04 -7.47 18.04
CA THR A 437 -16.97 -7.41 19.49
C THR A 437 -15.55 -7.71 19.92
N ALA A 438 -15.01 -6.85 20.78
CA ALA A 438 -13.72 -7.03 21.41
C ALA A 438 -13.57 -8.46 21.97
N GLY A 439 -12.60 -9.20 21.45
CA GLY A 439 -12.12 -10.45 22.03
C GLY A 439 -13.06 -11.64 21.90
N GLN A 440 -13.13 -12.24 20.70
CA GLN A 440 -13.17 -13.69 20.60
C GLN A 440 -11.76 -14.17 20.22
N THR A 441 -10.96 -14.43 21.25
CA THR A 441 -9.91 -15.44 21.14
C THR A 441 -10.61 -16.77 20.90
N GLU A 442 -10.88 -17.09 19.64
CA GLU A 442 -10.88 -18.49 19.26
C GLU A 442 -9.45 -18.99 19.43
N ASP A 443 -9.31 -19.88 20.40
CA ASP A 443 -8.11 -20.65 20.66
C ASP A 443 -7.85 -21.52 19.43
N ILE A 444 -7.13 -20.98 18.44
CA ILE A 444 -6.56 -21.79 17.36
C ILE A 444 -5.29 -22.43 17.92
N SER A 445 -5.51 -23.41 18.80
CA SER A 445 -4.49 -24.36 19.18
C SER A 445 -4.05 -25.15 17.94
N SER A 446 -2.76 -25.04 17.62
CA SER A 446 -1.97 -25.88 16.70
C SER A 446 -2.37 -25.96 15.22
N PRO A 447 -1.44 -25.66 14.28
CA PRO A 447 -1.55 -26.15 12.92
C PRO A 447 -1.39 -27.67 12.92
N ASP A 448 -2.41 -28.34 12.40
CA ASP A 448 -2.38 -29.74 11.99
C ASP A 448 -1.16 -30.00 11.09
N GLU A 449 -0.24 -30.85 11.55
CA GLU A 449 0.91 -31.34 10.80
C GLU A 449 0.44 -32.25 9.65
N GLY A 450 -0.03 -31.63 8.58
CA GLY A 450 -0.26 -32.27 7.29
C GLY A 450 1.04 -32.61 6.60
N ARG A 451 1.60 -33.79 6.92
CA ARG A 451 2.57 -34.60 6.15
C ARG A 451 3.11 -33.97 4.86
N ARG A 452 4.34 -33.45 4.91
CA ARG A 452 5.28 -33.54 3.79
C ARG A 452 6.37 -34.53 4.15
N ASP A 453 6.22 -35.75 3.64
CA ASP A 453 7.30 -36.74 3.58
C ASP A 453 8.50 -36.10 2.87
N THR A 454 9.50 -35.71 3.66
CA THR A 454 10.85 -35.47 3.17
C THR A 454 11.75 -36.50 3.83
N ALA A 455 12.15 -37.48 3.02
CA ALA A 455 13.06 -38.55 3.39
C ALA A 455 14.35 -37.97 3.98
N LYS A 456 14.58 -38.25 5.27
CA LYS A 456 15.89 -38.06 5.91
C LYS A 456 16.74 -39.30 5.62
N ILE A 457 17.64 -39.20 4.64
CA ILE A 457 18.75 -40.13 4.47
C ILE A 457 19.94 -39.55 5.24
N GLY A 458 20.38 -40.26 6.28
CA GLY A 458 21.61 -39.99 7.02
C GLY A 458 22.28 -41.30 7.37
N LEU A 459 23.18 -41.75 6.50
CA LEU A 459 24.11 -42.86 6.75
C LEU A 459 25.17 -42.39 7.75
N GLY A 460 25.40 -43.20 8.79
CA GLY A 460 26.34 -42.90 9.85
C GLY A 460 27.79 -43.25 9.51
N ASN A 461 28.70 -42.72 10.33
CA ASN A 461 29.95 -43.39 10.65
C ASN A 461 30.35 -43.02 12.09
N LYS A 462 30.43 -44.03 12.96
CA LYS A 462 31.06 -43.94 14.28
C LYS A 462 32.49 -44.43 14.14
N SER A 463 33.42 -43.61 14.59
CA SER A 463 34.81 -43.99 14.83
C SER A 463 34.92 -44.63 16.23
N GLN A 464 35.65 -45.76 16.25
CA GLN A 464 36.07 -46.62 17.38
C GLN A 464 35.02 -47.58 17.95
#